data_AF-A0A1Y4ASL7-F1
#
_entry.id   AF-A0A1Y4ASL7-F1
#
_cell.length_a   1.000
_cell.length_b   1.000
_cell.length_c   1.000
_cell.angle_alpha   90.00
_cell.angle_beta   90.00
_cell.angle_gamma   90.00
#
_symmetry.space_group_name_H-M   'P 1'
#
loop_
_entity.id
_entity.type
_entity.pdbx_description
1 polymer ?
#
loop_
_entity_poly.entity_id
_entity_poly.type
_entity_poly.pdbx_seq_one_letter_code
_entity_poly.pdbx_strand_id
1 'polypeptide(L)'
;MKRKIMALLTAMMLIVSAVPVHAAAANVTKKMSGDRDLKQVSEMFAAYTTAMNLSGNISGGQVEIPLNGANQLSIGAFVRYNYKDDFGFTARELKRETKDLFGKAAKVNVLKKTGQEDMLVCAADSSFANDPYMYCGGDFSDCIPQYKIKKVVQIKKNLYRVEIQNKMGIYGENGSEDMGSTVLKVKKDKDSAYGYVVKEVSYKK
;
A
#
# COMPACT_ATOMS: atom_id res chain seq x y z
N MET A 1 -52.57 29.25 -31.11
CA MET A 1 -51.79 28.79 -29.93
C MET A 1 -51.53 27.27 -29.89
N LYS A 2 -51.38 26.56 -31.02
CA LYS A 2 -51.15 25.09 -31.02
C LYS A 2 -49.86 24.60 -31.69
N ARG A 3 -49.06 25.48 -32.32
CA ARG A 3 -47.81 25.09 -33.02
C ARG A 3 -46.51 25.44 -32.30
N LYS A 4 -46.55 26.27 -31.24
CA LYS A 4 -45.35 26.65 -30.47
C LYS A 4 -45.10 25.79 -29.22
N ILE A 5 -46.08 25.01 -28.77
CA ILE A 5 -45.95 24.15 -27.59
C ILE A 5 -45.35 22.78 -27.96
N MET A 6 -45.53 22.33 -29.21
CA MET A 6 -45.12 20.99 -29.63
C MET A 6 -43.61 20.87 -29.96
N ALA A 7 -42.94 22.00 -30.27
CA ALA A 7 -41.50 22.05 -30.48
C ALA A 7 -40.68 22.07 -29.17
N LEU A 8 -41.32 22.43 -28.05
CA LEU A 8 -40.68 22.44 -26.73
C LEU A 8 -40.72 21.05 -26.05
N LEU A 9 -41.69 20.19 -26.40
CA LEU A 9 -41.74 18.82 -25.87
C LEU A 9 -40.73 17.87 -26.54
N THR A 10 -40.31 18.13 -27.79
CA THR A 10 -39.33 17.29 -28.50
C THR A 10 -37.89 17.57 -28.07
N ALA A 11 -37.60 18.78 -27.58
CA ALA A 11 -36.28 19.15 -27.06
C ALA A 11 -36.03 18.64 -25.63
N MET A 12 -37.06 18.18 -24.92
CA MET A 12 -36.96 17.73 -23.52
C MET A 12 -36.66 16.23 -23.37
N MET A 13 -36.61 15.48 -24.48
CA MET A 13 -36.43 14.01 -24.48
C MET A 13 -35.00 13.55 -24.81
N LEU A 14 -34.04 14.46 -24.89
CA LEU A 14 -32.61 14.14 -25.10
C LEU A 14 -31.72 14.55 -23.92
N ILE A 15 -32.28 14.61 -22.71
CA ILE A 15 -31.47 14.35 -21.52
C ILE A 15 -31.38 12.84 -21.38
N VAL A 16 -30.67 12.22 -22.33
CA VAL A 16 -30.04 10.94 -22.05
C VAL A 16 -29.15 11.24 -20.87
N SER A 17 -29.56 10.79 -19.69
CA SER A 17 -28.69 10.68 -18.55
C SER A 17 -27.42 10.03 -19.07
N ALA A 18 -26.36 10.81 -19.23
CA ALA A 18 -25.03 10.27 -19.36
C ALA A 18 -24.73 9.65 -18.00
N VAL A 19 -25.34 8.49 -17.74
CA VAL A 19 -24.91 7.58 -16.71
C VAL A 19 -23.44 7.39 -17.03
N PRO A 20 -22.51 7.70 -16.11
CA PRO A 20 -21.11 7.51 -16.40
C PRO A 20 -20.96 6.05 -16.76
N VAL A 21 -20.66 5.78 -18.05
CA VAL A 21 -20.20 4.49 -18.51
C VAL A 21 -19.03 4.21 -17.58
N HIS A 22 -19.20 3.28 -16.66
CA HIS A 22 -18.12 2.83 -15.81
C HIS A 22 -17.10 2.25 -16.78
N ALA A 23 -16.11 3.07 -17.15
CA ALA A 23 -15.07 2.68 -18.06
C ALA A 23 -14.50 1.37 -17.51
N ALA A 24 -14.67 0.29 -18.27
CA ALA A 24 -14.25 -1.04 -17.83
C ALA A 24 -12.78 -0.96 -17.42
N ALA A 25 -12.47 -1.50 -16.25
CA ALA A 25 -11.13 -1.42 -15.70
C ALA A 25 -10.13 -2.06 -16.68
N ALA A 26 -9.14 -1.31 -17.14
CA ALA A 26 -8.28 -1.73 -18.24
C ALA A 26 -7.05 -2.50 -17.73
N ASN A 27 -6.75 -3.67 -18.29
CA ASN A 27 -5.49 -4.36 -18.00
C ASN A 27 -4.32 -3.62 -18.65
N VAL A 28 -3.46 -3.01 -17.83
CA VAL A 28 -2.33 -2.17 -18.26
C VAL A 28 -0.98 -2.75 -17.84
N THR A 29 -0.93 -4.03 -17.47
CA THR A 29 0.27 -4.71 -16.95
C THR A 29 1.51 -4.48 -17.83
N LYS A 30 1.40 -4.68 -19.14
CA LYS A 30 2.51 -4.48 -20.09
C LYS A 30 2.93 -3.01 -20.19
N LYS A 31 1.99 -2.07 -20.12
CA LYS A 31 2.27 -0.62 -20.17
C LYS A 31 2.99 -0.15 -18.90
N MET A 32 2.69 -0.78 -17.76
CA MET A 32 3.21 -0.41 -16.44
C MET A 32 4.47 -1.19 -16.04
N SER A 33 4.96 -2.12 -16.87
CA SER A 33 6.10 -2.99 -16.53
C SER A 33 7.43 -2.24 -16.35
N GLY A 34 7.54 -1.03 -16.91
CA GLY A 34 8.70 -0.14 -16.76
C GLY A 34 8.55 0.91 -15.65
N ASP A 35 7.41 0.97 -14.96
CA ASP A 35 7.17 1.97 -13.91
C ASP A 35 7.95 1.59 -12.64
N ARG A 36 9.03 2.33 -12.36
CA ARG A 36 9.93 2.08 -11.22
C ARG A 36 9.26 2.37 -9.87
N ASP A 37 8.47 3.43 -9.82
CA ASP A 37 7.75 3.86 -8.62
C ASP A 37 6.70 2.80 -8.22
N LEU A 38 5.97 2.27 -9.20
CA LEU A 38 5.02 1.18 -8.98
C LEU A 38 5.71 -0.09 -8.48
N LYS A 39 6.89 -0.43 -9.04
CA LYS A 39 7.71 -1.56 -8.60
C LYS A 39 8.15 -1.39 -7.16
N GLN A 40 8.70 -0.24 -6.81
CA GLN A 40 9.15 0.06 -5.45
C GLN A 40 8.00 -0.07 -4.44
N VAL A 41 6.83 0.53 -4.72
CA VAL A 41 5.65 0.38 -3.85
C VAL A 41 5.16 -1.07 -3.78
N SER A 42 5.19 -1.80 -4.89
CA SER A 42 4.80 -3.22 -4.90
C SER A 42 5.73 -4.08 -4.04
N GLU A 43 7.03 -3.81 -4.11
CA GLU A 43 8.06 -4.49 -3.34
C GLU A 43 7.88 -4.29 -1.84
N MET A 44 7.83 -3.02 -1.39
CA MET A 44 7.69 -2.67 0.01
C MET A 44 6.46 -3.33 0.65
N PHE A 45 5.32 -3.29 -0.03
CA PHE A 45 4.09 -3.85 0.51
C PHE A 45 4.04 -5.37 0.40
N ALA A 46 4.66 -5.99 -0.62
CA ALA A 46 4.80 -7.44 -0.67
C ALA A 46 5.70 -7.97 0.45
N ALA A 47 6.80 -7.28 0.76
CA ALA A 47 7.66 -7.64 1.89
C ALA A 47 6.90 -7.49 3.22
N TYR A 48 6.20 -6.36 3.43
CA TYR A 48 5.43 -6.11 4.65
C TYR A 48 4.35 -7.18 4.91
N THR A 49 3.54 -7.51 3.91
CA THR A 49 2.48 -8.52 4.07
C THR A 49 3.04 -9.93 4.21
N THR A 50 4.19 -10.22 3.61
CA THR A 50 4.93 -11.48 3.85
C THR A 50 5.38 -11.57 5.30
N ALA A 51 5.95 -10.50 5.87
CA ALA A 51 6.33 -10.46 7.27
C ALA A 51 5.12 -10.67 8.20
N MET A 52 3.98 -10.06 7.89
CA MET A 52 2.74 -10.29 8.64
C MET A 52 2.25 -11.75 8.58
N ASN A 53 2.38 -12.40 7.43
CA ASN A 53 2.02 -13.82 7.30
C ASN A 53 2.96 -14.71 8.13
N LEU A 54 4.27 -14.43 8.13
CA LEU A 54 5.26 -15.18 8.89
C LEU A 54 5.09 -15.01 10.40
N SER A 55 4.71 -13.81 10.86
CA SER A 55 4.48 -13.53 12.27
C SER A 55 3.16 -14.12 12.81
N GLY A 56 2.42 -14.89 12.01
CA GLY A 56 1.12 -15.44 12.39
C GLY A 56 -0.01 -14.41 12.48
N ASN A 57 0.24 -13.15 12.08
CA ASN A 57 -0.76 -12.07 12.13
C ASN A 57 -1.86 -12.22 11.06
N ILE A 58 -1.72 -13.19 10.16
CA ILE A 58 -2.69 -13.50 9.12
C ILE A 58 -3.18 -14.93 9.31
N SER A 59 -4.42 -15.07 9.80
CA SER A 59 -5.16 -16.33 9.74
C SER A 59 -5.49 -16.67 8.28
N GLY A 60 -5.53 -17.96 7.92
CA GLY A 60 -5.77 -18.40 6.54
C GLY A 60 -6.97 -17.72 5.88
N GLY A 61 -6.87 -17.46 4.58
CA GLY A 61 -7.87 -16.72 3.80
C GLY A 61 -7.38 -15.35 3.32
N GLN A 62 -8.31 -14.50 2.90
CA GLN A 62 -8.04 -13.12 2.48
C GLN A 62 -8.28 -12.16 3.66
N VAL A 63 -7.28 -11.33 3.96
CA VAL A 63 -7.33 -10.34 5.03
C VAL A 63 -7.12 -8.94 4.43
N GLU A 64 -8.04 -8.03 4.71
CA GLU A 64 -7.85 -6.61 4.44
C GLU A 64 -7.04 -5.98 5.57
N ILE A 65 -6.03 -5.18 5.23
CA ILE A 65 -5.19 -4.48 6.22
C ILE A 65 -5.72 -3.05 6.34
N PRO A 66 -6.35 -2.68 7.48
CA PRO A 66 -6.89 -1.34 7.65
C PRO A 66 -5.78 -0.29 7.62
N LEU A 67 -5.87 0.71 6.74
CA LEU A 67 -4.90 1.82 6.67
C LEU A 67 -5.29 2.97 7.61
N ASN A 68 -5.30 2.68 8.92
CA ASN A 68 -5.57 3.65 9.98
C ASN A 68 -4.59 3.51 11.16
N GLY A 69 -4.44 4.59 11.94
CA GLY A 69 -3.76 4.59 13.24
C GLY A 69 -2.44 3.81 13.27
N ALA A 70 -2.43 2.77 14.11
CA ALA A 70 -1.27 1.91 14.35
C ALA A 70 -0.78 1.15 13.11
N ASN A 71 -1.68 0.71 12.22
CA ASN A 71 -1.27 -0.02 11.02
C ASN A 71 -0.51 0.86 10.02
N GLN A 72 -0.93 2.12 9.86
CA GLN A 72 -0.17 3.05 9.02
C GLN A 72 1.23 3.28 9.58
N LEU A 73 1.33 3.41 10.91
CA LEU A 73 2.61 3.59 11.59
C LEU A 73 3.50 2.34 11.48
N SER A 74 2.94 1.15 11.63
CA SER A 74 3.63 -0.14 11.45
C SER A 74 4.24 -0.24 10.04
N ILE A 75 3.45 0.04 9.01
CA ILE A 75 3.94 0.03 7.62
C ILE A 75 5.02 1.09 7.41
N GLY A 76 4.81 2.31 7.93
CA GLY A 76 5.80 3.38 7.84
C GLY A 76 7.13 3.01 8.51
N ALA A 77 7.08 2.42 9.70
CA ALA A 77 8.24 1.97 10.44
C ALA A 77 8.99 0.86 9.68
N PHE A 78 8.25 -0.14 9.18
CA PHE A 78 8.80 -1.21 8.36
C PHE A 78 9.53 -0.68 7.12
N VAL A 79 8.95 0.30 6.42
CA VAL A 79 9.55 0.89 5.22
C VAL A 79 10.84 1.66 5.54
N ARG A 80 10.86 2.44 6.61
CA ARG A 80 12.08 3.18 7.01
C ARG A 80 13.23 2.21 7.35
N TYR A 81 12.92 1.19 8.13
CA TYR A 81 13.91 0.20 8.54
C TYR A 81 14.46 -0.60 7.36
N ASN A 82 13.59 -1.16 6.52
CA ASN A 82 13.99 -2.13 5.49
C ASN A 82 14.39 -1.51 4.14
N TYR A 83 13.98 -0.27 3.86
CA TYR A 83 14.17 0.35 2.54
C TYR A 83 14.84 1.72 2.57
N LYS A 84 15.13 2.26 3.76
CA LYS A 84 15.86 3.53 3.92
C LYS A 84 17.09 3.41 4.81
N ASP A 85 17.42 2.19 5.28
CA ASP A 85 18.50 1.94 6.24
C ASP A 85 18.41 2.88 7.47
N ASP A 86 17.18 3.21 7.86
CA ASP A 86 16.90 4.15 8.94
C ASP A 86 16.41 3.40 10.18
N PHE A 87 17.39 3.11 11.03
CA PHE A 87 17.24 2.36 12.28
C PHE A 87 16.92 3.25 13.48
N GLY A 88 16.49 4.50 13.27
CA GLY A 88 16.16 5.40 14.36
C GLY A 88 15.52 6.69 13.87
N PHE A 89 14.20 6.81 14.03
CA PHE A 89 13.44 7.96 13.52
C PHE A 89 12.51 8.59 14.56
N THR A 90 12.27 9.89 14.35
CA THR A 90 11.39 10.73 15.16
C THR A 90 9.91 10.54 14.81
N ALA A 91 9.03 11.06 15.67
CA ALA A 91 7.59 11.16 15.46
C ALA A 91 7.22 11.86 14.15
N ARG A 92 7.98 12.91 13.85
CA ARG A 92 7.74 13.76 12.70
C ARG A 92 8.09 13.01 11.42
N GLU A 93 9.17 12.26 11.42
CA GLU A 93 9.62 11.47 10.28
C GLU A 93 8.68 10.30 10.01
N LEU A 94 8.26 9.56 11.03
CA LEU A 94 7.27 8.50 10.86
C LEU A 94 5.94 9.05 10.33
N LYS A 95 5.46 10.18 10.87
CA LYS A 95 4.24 10.82 10.35
C LYS A 95 4.41 11.30 8.91
N ARG A 96 5.58 11.81 8.54
CA ARG A 96 5.90 12.16 7.15
C ARG A 96 5.89 10.92 6.25
N GLU A 97 6.50 9.83 6.70
CA GLU A 97 6.52 8.55 5.99
C GLU A 97 5.11 8.07 5.66
N THR A 98 4.22 8.07 6.66
CA THR A 98 2.82 7.69 6.44
C THR A 98 2.09 8.65 5.49
N LYS A 99 2.43 9.95 5.50
CA LYS A 99 1.88 10.90 4.53
C LYS A 99 2.34 10.55 3.12
N ASP A 100 3.62 10.22 2.93
CA ASP A 100 4.17 9.90 1.62
C ASP A 100 3.61 8.58 1.08
N LEU A 101 3.44 7.57 1.95
CA LEU A 101 2.87 6.27 1.59
C LEU A 101 1.36 6.32 1.34
N PHE A 102 0.59 7.13 2.07
CA PHE A 102 -0.88 7.04 2.07
C PHE A 102 -1.60 8.31 1.58
N GLY A 103 -0.85 9.40 1.38
CA GLY A 103 -1.36 10.74 1.07
C GLY A 103 -1.93 11.47 2.30
N LYS A 104 -1.84 10.89 3.49
CA LYS A 104 -2.29 11.46 4.76
C LYS A 104 -1.43 10.94 5.90
N ALA A 105 -0.98 11.83 6.77
CA ALA A 105 -0.26 11.43 7.96
C ALA A 105 -1.16 10.59 8.89
N ALA A 106 -0.59 9.60 9.56
CA ALA A 106 -1.29 8.84 10.58
C ALA A 106 -1.79 9.76 11.71
N LYS A 107 -3.07 9.61 12.07
CA LYS A 107 -3.68 10.32 13.20
C LYS A 107 -3.60 9.42 14.43
N VAL A 108 -2.67 9.72 15.33
CA VAL A 108 -2.56 9.11 16.66
C VAL A 108 -2.35 10.20 17.70
N ASN A 109 -3.02 10.05 18.84
CA ASN A 109 -3.04 11.06 19.90
C ASN A 109 -1.70 11.13 20.65
N VAL A 110 -1.06 9.98 20.90
CA VAL A 110 0.25 9.88 21.54
C VAL A 110 1.04 8.77 20.84
N LEU A 111 2.28 9.07 20.47
CA LEU A 111 3.25 8.05 20.03
C LEU A 111 4.12 7.71 21.23
N LYS A 112 4.32 6.42 21.49
CA LYS A 112 5.29 5.95 22.48
C LYS A 112 6.71 6.37 22.06
N LYS A 113 7.49 6.87 23.01
CA LYS A 113 8.90 7.26 22.84
C LYS A 113 9.81 6.17 23.38
N THR A 114 11.04 6.06 22.86
CA THR A 114 12.09 5.28 23.54
C THR A 114 12.69 6.12 24.67
N GLY A 115 13.61 5.53 25.45
CA GLY A 115 14.36 6.26 26.50
C GLY A 115 15.32 7.32 25.97
N GLN A 116 15.50 7.45 24.65
CA GLN A 116 16.21 8.55 24.01
C GLN A 116 15.19 9.63 23.64
N GLU A 117 15.35 10.84 24.18
CA GLU A 117 14.28 11.85 24.29
C GLU A 117 13.57 12.24 22.97
N ASP A 118 14.23 12.03 21.82
CA ASP A 118 13.76 12.40 20.48
C ASP A 118 13.51 11.23 19.50
N MET A 119 14.02 10.02 19.77
CA MET A 119 13.81 8.86 18.91
C MET A 119 12.59 8.08 19.37
N LEU A 120 11.72 7.72 18.42
CA LEU A 120 10.48 7.04 18.79
C LEU A 120 10.55 5.52 18.66
N VAL A 121 11.26 4.97 17.69
CA VAL A 121 10.83 3.68 17.14
C VAL A 121 11.97 2.92 16.44
N CYS A 122 12.94 2.43 17.19
CA CYS A 122 13.67 1.23 16.79
C CYS A 122 14.43 0.78 18.03
N ALA A 123 13.85 -0.17 18.75
CA ALA A 123 14.54 -0.84 19.82
C ALA A 123 14.44 -2.34 19.55
N ALA A 124 15.58 -3.03 19.60
CA ALA A 124 15.63 -4.49 19.75
C ALA A 124 15.18 -4.93 21.16
N ASP A 125 14.51 -4.04 21.90
CA ASP A 125 14.00 -4.26 23.24
C ASP A 125 12.67 -5.02 23.14
N SER A 126 12.66 -6.21 23.74
CA SER A 126 11.51 -7.12 23.74
C SER A 126 10.29 -6.53 24.47
N SER A 127 10.45 -5.47 25.27
CA SER A 127 9.33 -4.74 25.88
C SER A 127 8.39 -4.11 24.85
N PHE A 128 8.85 -3.88 23.61
CA PHE A 128 8.07 -3.32 22.51
C PHE A 128 7.52 -4.36 21.54
N ALA A 129 7.65 -5.67 21.82
CA ALA A 129 7.18 -6.74 20.94
C ALA A 129 5.69 -6.67 20.59
N ASN A 130 4.87 -6.05 21.46
CA ASN A 130 3.43 -5.87 21.26
C ASN A 130 3.06 -4.50 20.65
N ASP A 131 4.04 -3.65 20.34
CA ASP A 131 3.85 -2.34 19.72
C ASP A 131 4.35 -2.39 18.27
N PRO A 132 3.48 -2.71 17.29
CA PRO A 132 3.89 -3.10 15.93
C PRO A 132 4.56 -1.99 15.12
N TYR A 133 4.46 -0.73 15.57
CA TYR A 133 5.29 0.32 15.00
C TYR A 133 6.67 0.37 15.66
N MET A 134 6.80 0.15 16.98
CA MET A 134 8.06 0.22 17.75
C MET A 134 9.06 -0.88 17.40
N TYR A 135 8.56 -2.06 17.10
CA TYR A 135 9.36 -3.15 16.57
C TYR A 135 9.43 -3.08 15.04
N CYS A 136 10.58 -2.69 14.50
CA CYS A 136 10.76 -2.44 13.07
C CYS A 136 11.28 -3.66 12.28
N GLY A 137 11.55 -4.77 12.97
CA GLY A 137 12.25 -5.92 12.42
C GLY A 137 11.32 -7.02 11.92
N GLY A 138 10.91 -6.92 10.66
CA GLY A 138 10.71 -8.12 9.85
C GLY A 138 12.07 -8.75 9.62
N ASP A 139 12.64 -9.38 10.64
CA ASP A 139 13.88 -10.13 10.51
C ASP A 139 13.56 -11.32 9.61
N PHE A 140 13.91 -11.16 8.34
CA PHE A 140 13.83 -12.24 7.37
C PHE A 140 15.01 -13.19 7.56
N SER A 141 15.97 -12.89 8.45
CA SER A 141 17.21 -13.63 8.66
C SER A 141 17.92 -13.83 7.33
N ASP A 142 18.21 -15.08 6.95
CA ASP A 142 18.80 -15.39 5.64
C ASP A 142 17.77 -15.35 4.50
N CYS A 143 16.49 -15.13 4.79
CA CYS A 143 15.45 -15.03 3.79
C CYS A 143 15.42 -13.63 3.15
N ILE A 144 15.06 -13.59 1.88
CA ILE A 144 14.97 -12.35 1.10
C ILE A 144 13.55 -12.25 0.54
N PRO A 145 12.74 -11.26 0.99
CA PRO A 145 11.42 -11.05 0.42
C PRO A 145 11.57 -10.70 -1.06
N GLN A 146 10.83 -11.43 -1.89
CA GLN A 146 10.78 -11.24 -3.33
C GLN A 146 9.33 -11.02 -3.75
N TYR A 147 9.12 -10.52 -4.97
CA TYR A 147 7.79 -10.27 -5.48
C TYR A 147 7.72 -10.40 -6.99
N LYS A 148 6.50 -10.64 -7.49
CA LYS A 148 6.20 -10.57 -8.92
C LYS A 148 4.87 -9.88 -9.13
N ILE A 149 4.86 -8.73 -9.81
CA ILE A 149 3.62 -8.10 -10.26
C ILE A 149 2.99 -9.01 -11.32
N LYS A 150 1.82 -9.57 -11.00
CA LYS A 150 1.06 -10.47 -11.88
C LYS A 150 0.14 -9.70 -12.80
N LYS A 151 -0.49 -8.64 -12.28
CA LYS A 151 -1.50 -7.88 -13.01
C LYS A 151 -1.59 -6.46 -12.50
N VAL A 152 -1.70 -5.52 -13.42
CA VAL A 152 -2.05 -4.12 -13.13
C VAL A 152 -3.31 -3.77 -13.90
N VAL A 153 -4.34 -3.37 -13.17
CA VAL A 153 -5.62 -2.93 -13.73
C VAL A 153 -5.81 -1.46 -13.42
N GLN A 154 -5.97 -0.63 -14.45
CA GLN A 154 -6.35 0.76 -14.31
C GLN A 154 -7.85 0.84 -14.02
N ILE A 155 -8.21 1.23 -12.78
CA ILE A 155 -9.61 1.40 -12.36
C ILE A 155 -10.16 2.71 -12.93
N LYS A 156 -9.38 3.79 -12.85
CA LYS A 156 -9.68 5.11 -13.43
C LYS A 156 -8.39 5.90 -13.62
N LYS A 157 -8.49 7.16 -14.05
CA LYS A 157 -7.32 8.04 -14.21
C LYS A 157 -6.47 8.02 -12.93
N ASN A 158 -5.20 7.64 -13.11
CA ASN A 158 -4.18 7.55 -12.06
C ASN A 158 -4.50 6.60 -10.90
N LEU A 159 -5.52 5.73 -10.98
CA LEU A 159 -5.86 4.77 -9.92
C LEU A 159 -5.77 3.35 -10.45
N TYR A 160 -4.99 2.51 -9.78
CA TYR A 160 -4.65 1.17 -10.22
C TYR A 160 -4.92 0.15 -9.13
N ARG A 161 -5.35 -1.04 -9.52
CA ARG A 161 -5.28 -2.25 -8.71
C ARG A 161 -4.09 -3.08 -9.17
N VAL A 162 -3.23 -3.47 -8.24
CA VAL A 162 -2.01 -4.24 -8.50
C VAL A 162 -2.14 -5.57 -7.80
N GLU A 163 -2.02 -6.66 -8.54
CA GLU A 163 -1.94 -8.02 -8.00
C GLU A 163 -0.48 -8.46 -8.00
N ILE A 164 0.01 -8.86 -6.84
CA ILE A 164 1.40 -9.18 -6.59
C ILE A 164 1.46 -10.59 -6.01
N GLN A 165 2.28 -11.44 -6.61
CA GLN A 165 2.68 -12.71 -5.99
C GLN A 165 3.81 -12.38 -5.00
N ASN A 166 3.58 -12.70 -3.74
CA ASN A 166 4.60 -12.62 -2.70
C ASN A 166 5.48 -13.86 -2.81
N LYS A 167 6.79 -13.67 -2.65
CA LYS A 167 7.76 -14.75 -2.71
C LYS A 167 8.80 -14.60 -1.61
N MET A 168 9.44 -15.69 -1.24
CA MET A 168 10.59 -15.67 -0.33
C MET A 168 11.74 -16.49 -0.91
N GLY A 169 12.89 -15.87 -1.10
CA GLY A 169 14.14 -16.57 -1.41
C GLY A 169 15.02 -16.72 -0.17
N ILE A 170 16.16 -17.38 -0.32
CA ILE A 170 17.21 -17.49 0.69
C ILE A 170 18.50 -16.91 0.10
N TYR A 171 19.26 -16.17 0.90
CA TYR A 171 20.52 -15.58 0.50
C TYR A 171 21.51 -16.67 0.06
N GLY A 172 22.11 -16.50 -1.12
CA GLY A 172 23.04 -17.47 -1.71
C GLY A 172 22.37 -18.66 -2.40
N GLU A 173 21.04 -18.77 -2.35
CA GLU A 173 20.31 -19.85 -3.01
C GLU A 173 19.56 -19.39 -4.28
N ASN A 174 19.47 -20.30 -5.25
CA ASN A 174 18.68 -20.07 -6.45
C ASN A 174 17.25 -20.52 -6.21
N GLY A 175 16.31 -19.57 -6.22
CA GLY A 175 14.89 -19.88 -6.19
C GLY A 175 14.11 -18.95 -5.26
N SER A 176 12.80 -19.19 -5.20
CA SER A 176 11.94 -18.62 -4.18
C SER A 176 10.61 -19.35 -4.09
N GLU A 177 10.12 -19.49 -2.87
CA GLU A 177 8.82 -20.06 -2.54
C GLU A 177 7.71 -19.04 -2.67
N ASP A 178 6.49 -19.50 -2.95
CA ASP A 178 5.32 -18.64 -3.01
C ASP A 178 4.74 -18.42 -1.60
N MET A 179 4.63 -17.15 -1.21
CA MET A 179 4.20 -16.71 0.13
C MET A 179 2.84 -16.03 0.07
N GLY A 180 1.91 -16.54 -0.73
CA GLY A 180 0.61 -15.89 -0.95
C GLY A 180 0.67 -14.68 -1.88
N SER A 181 -0.34 -13.81 -1.80
CA SER A 181 -0.52 -12.71 -2.73
C SER A 181 -0.98 -11.42 -2.05
N THR A 182 -0.40 -10.30 -2.49
CA THR A 182 -0.80 -8.96 -2.08
C THR A 182 -1.58 -8.31 -3.20
N VAL A 183 -2.67 -7.64 -2.83
CA VAL A 183 -3.42 -6.76 -3.72
C VAL A 183 -3.35 -5.35 -3.15
N LEU A 184 -2.91 -4.43 -3.99
CA LEU A 184 -2.87 -3.00 -3.67
C LEU A 184 -3.88 -2.24 -4.51
N LYS A 185 -4.48 -1.21 -3.92
CA LYS A 185 -5.07 -0.09 -4.66
C LYS A 185 -4.16 1.12 -4.52
N VAL A 186 -3.54 1.57 -5.60
CA VAL A 186 -2.57 2.68 -5.60
C VAL A 186 -3.03 3.82 -6.49
N LYS A 187 -2.82 5.05 -6.03
CA LYS A 187 -3.11 6.26 -6.80
C LYS A 187 -1.81 7.00 -7.10
N LYS A 188 -1.54 7.29 -8.38
CA LYS A 188 -0.37 8.09 -8.77
C LYS A 188 -0.48 9.48 -8.14
N ASP A 189 0.59 9.90 -7.48
CA ASP A 189 0.66 11.13 -6.72
C ASP A 189 2.07 11.71 -6.83
N LYS A 190 2.17 12.90 -7.44
CA LYS A 190 3.45 13.57 -7.68
C LYS A 190 4.05 14.17 -6.40
N ASP A 191 3.23 14.35 -5.37
CA ASP A 191 3.66 14.93 -4.10
C ASP A 191 4.10 13.83 -3.12
N SER A 192 3.91 12.55 -3.48
CA SER A 192 4.46 11.40 -2.77
C SER A 192 5.91 11.17 -3.16
N ALA A 193 6.76 10.92 -2.16
CA ALA A 193 8.14 10.49 -2.37
C ALA A 193 8.25 9.16 -3.15
N TYR A 194 7.17 8.39 -3.24
CA TYR A 194 7.11 7.09 -3.92
C TYR A 194 6.39 7.13 -5.26
N GLY A 195 5.99 8.31 -5.76
CA GLY A 195 5.20 8.48 -6.99
C GLY A 195 3.76 7.94 -6.92
N TYR A 196 3.43 7.18 -5.86
CA TYR A 196 2.12 6.60 -5.60
C TYR A 196 1.79 6.68 -4.12
N VAL A 197 0.51 6.89 -3.83
CA VAL A 197 -0.08 6.67 -2.52
C VAL A 197 -0.93 5.41 -2.52
N VAL A 198 -0.78 4.59 -1.49
CA VAL A 198 -1.57 3.38 -1.27
C VAL A 198 -2.89 3.74 -0.60
N LYS A 199 -3.99 3.20 -1.13
CA LYS A 199 -5.36 3.44 -0.69
C LYS A 199 -5.98 2.22 -0.03
N GLU A 200 -5.62 1.02 -0.48
CA GLU A 200 -6.06 -0.25 0.10
C GLU A 200 -4.94 -1.27 -0.03
N VAL A 201 -4.88 -2.18 0.95
CA VAL A 201 -3.98 -3.33 0.98
C VAL A 201 -4.79 -4.52 1.44
N SER A 202 -4.69 -5.63 0.72
CA SER A 202 -5.17 -6.92 1.20
C SER A 202 -4.14 -7.99 0.89
N TYR A 203 -4.07 -9.00 1.74
CA TYR A 203 -3.23 -10.16 1.55
C TYR A 203 -4.10 -11.42 1.51
N LYS A 204 -3.70 -12.40 0.71
CA LYS A 204 -4.32 -13.72 0.65
C LYS A 204 -3.23 -14.77 0.71
N LYS A 205 -3.32 -15.66 1.70
CA LYS A 205 -2.45 -16.85 1.81
C LYS A 205 -2.83 -17.88 0.75
#